data_AF-A0A514CIT4-F1
#
_entry.id   AF-A0A514CIT4-F1
#
_cell.length_a   1.000
_cell.length_b   1.000
_cell.length_c   1.000
_cell.angle_alpha   90.00
_cell.angle_beta   90.00
_cell.angle_gamma   90.00
#
_symmetry.space_group_name_H-M   'P 1'
#
loop_
_entity.id
_entity.type
_entity.pdbx_description
1 polymer ?
#
loop_
_entity_poly.entity_id
_entity_poly.type
_entity_poly.pdbx_seq_one_letter_code
_entity_poly.pdbx_strand_id
1 'polypeptide(L)'
;MGDNKDGTEKVKFQLREYANLMGGYIGFEKLYEKSVGDSLKVSVYLVKYDRQPLRFIFKYYKGRDKWMLFNLKFDENIDDELEEIMKYEYLVGNEIQ
;
A
#
# COMPACT_ATOMS: atom_id res chain seq x y z
N MET A 1 -25.11 -10.68 11.91
CA MET A 1 -24.98 -9.81 10.72
C MET A 1 -24.73 -8.40 11.23
N GLY A 2 -23.49 -7.90 11.23
CA GLY A 2 -23.20 -6.62 11.90
C GLY A 2 -21.85 -5.94 11.65
N ASP A 3 -20.75 -6.66 11.41
CA ASP A 3 -19.43 -6.04 11.73
C ASP A 3 -18.60 -5.51 10.54
N ASN A 4 -18.97 -5.77 9.28
CA ASN A 4 -18.16 -5.36 8.12
C ASN A 4 -18.43 -3.94 7.59
N LYS A 5 -19.55 -3.31 7.97
CA LYS A 5 -19.89 -1.95 7.51
C LYS A 5 -19.07 -0.90 8.27
N ASP A 6 -18.93 -1.05 9.57
CA ASP A 6 -18.28 -0.05 10.42
C ASP A 6 -16.78 0.10 10.14
N GLY A 7 -16.07 -1.00 9.89
CA GLY A 7 -14.66 -0.97 9.49
C GLY A 7 -14.44 -0.30 8.14
N THR A 8 -15.31 -0.57 7.17
CA THR A 8 -15.24 0.00 5.82
C THR A 8 -15.53 1.50 5.83
N GLU A 9 -16.54 1.94 6.58
CA GLU A 9 -16.87 3.36 6.72
C GLU A 9 -15.78 4.14 7.46
N LYS A 10 -15.14 3.54 8.47
CA LYS A 10 -14.00 4.15 9.16
C LYS A 10 -12.82 4.41 8.21
N VAL A 11 -12.46 3.44 7.38
CA VAL A 11 -11.37 3.60 6.39
C VAL A 11 -11.70 4.67 5.36
N LYS A 12 -12.95 4.70 4.85
CA LYS A 12 -13.41 5.74 3.92
C LYS A 12 -13.37 7.13 4.57
N PHE A 13 -13.82 7.24 5.81
CA PHE A 13 -13.79 8.50 6.56
C PHE A 13 -12.36 8.99 6.73
N GLN A 14 -11.46 8.14 7.25
CA GLN A 14 -10.05 8.49 7.38
C GLN A 14 -9.46 8.92 6.04
N LEU A 15 -9.69 8.16 4.98
CA LEU A 15 -9.17 8.49 3.65
C LEU A 15 -9.66 9.86 3.16
N ARG A 16 -10.94 10.20 3.38
CA ARG A 16 -11.49 11.51 3.01
C ARG A 16 -10.83 12.65 3.78
N GLU A 17 -10.64 12.48 5.09
CA GLU A 17 -9.97 13.48 5.93
C GLU A 17 -8.54 13.70 5.45
N TYR A 18 -7.77 12.63 5.21
CA TYR A 18 -6.42 12.74 4.67
C TYR A 18 -6.41 13.37 3.27
N ALA A 19 -7.26 12.91 2.35
CA ALA A 19 -7.32 13.44 0.99
C ALA A 19 -7.68 14.94 0.95
N ASN A 20 -8.60 15.40 1.79
CA ASN A 20 -8.95 16.82 1.91
C ASN A 20 -7.75 17.68 2.33
N LEU A 21 -6.86 17.16 3.17
CA LEU A 21 -5.64 17.84 3.59
C LEU A 21 -4.57 17.87 2.49
N MET A 22 -4.57 16.90 1.58
CA MET A 22 -3.53 16.75 0.54
C MET A 22 -3.80 17.55 -0.74
N GLY A 23 -5.00 18.12 -0.88
CA GLY A 23 -5.39 18.90 -2.06
C GLY A 23 -6.03 18.04 -3.15
N GLY A 24 -6.01 18.51 -4.40
CA GLY A 24 -6.59 17.82 -5.53
C GLY A 24 -5.86 16.52 -5.83
N TYR A 25 -6.61 15.48 -6.20
CA TYR A 25 -6.05 14.23 -6.70
C TYR A 25 -5.47 14.43 -8.10
N ILE A 26 -4.23 14.00 -8.31
CA ILE A 26 -3.50 14.13 -9.57
C ILE A 26 -3.44 12.79 -10.31
N GLY A 27 -3.18 11.70 -9.59
CA GLY A 27 -2.99 10.38 -10.20
C GLY A 27 -2.44 9.35 -9.23
N PHE A 28 -2.01 8.21 -9.76
CA PHE A 28 -1.35 7.18 -8.97
C PHE A 28 -0.29 6.42 -9.78
N GLU A 29 0.63 5.78 -9.07
CA GLU A 29 1.71 4.99 -9.63
C GLU A 29 1.90 3.70 -8.84
N LYS A 30 2.11 2.57 -9.51
CA LYS A 30 2.46 1.31 -8.84
C LYS A 30 3.96 1.31 -8.56
N LEU A 31 4.33 1.39 -7.29
CA LEU A 31 5.74 1.35 -6.88
C LEU A 31 6.27 -0.08 -6.84
N TYR A 32 5.47 -0.98 -6.28
CA TYR A 32 5.93 -2.34 -6.02
C TYR A 32 4.79 -3.34 -6.09
N GLU A 33 5.10 -4.56 -6.54
CA GLU A 33 4.22 -5.70 -6.40
C GLU A 33 5.03 -6.98 -6.27
N LYS A 34 4.82 -7.73 -5.20
CA LYS A 34 5.51 -8.98 -4.96
C LYS A 34 4.58 -10.03 -4.38
N SER A 35 4.69 -11.24 -4.90
CA SER A 35 4.17 -12.43 -4.24
C SER A 35 5.19 -12.95 -3.24
N VAL A 36 4.76 -13.16 -2.00
CA VAL A 36 5.54 -13.82 -0.94
C VAL A 36 5.02 -15.25 -0.84
N GLY A 37 5.66 -16.17 -1.57
CA GLY A 37 5.10 -17.50 -1.82
C GLY A 37 3.83 -17.46 -2.65
N ASP A 38 3.02 -18.52 -2.57
CA ASP A 38 1.85 -18.71 -3.45
C ASP A 38 0.55 -18.06 -2.97
N SER A 39 0.53 -17.67 -1.69
CA SER A 39 -0.71 -17.31 -0.99
C SER A 39 -0.69 -15.91 -0.38
N LEU A 40 0.44 -15.19 -0.41
CA LEU A 40 0.54 -13.82 0.07
C LEU A 40 1.04 -12.93 -1.07
N LYS A 41 0.40 -11.78 -1.25
CA LYS A 41 0.82 -10.77 -2.23
C LYS A 41 0.74 -9.39 -1.59
N VAL A 42 1.76 -8.57 -1.84
CA VAL A 42 1.80 -7.17 -1.43
C VAL A 42 1.90 -6.30 -2.67
N SER A 43 1.07 -5.27 -2.74
CA SER A 43 1.13 -4.26 -3.81
C SER A 43 1.18 -2.88 -3.16
N VAL A 44 2.14 -2.05 -3.56
CA VAL A 44 2.36 -0.70 -3.04
C VAL A 44 2.15 0.31 -4.15
N TYR A 45 1.37 1.35 -3.86
CA TYR A 45 1.06 2.42 -4.79
C TYR A 45 1.38 3.78 -4.16
N LEU A 46 1.85 4.70 -4.99
CA LEU A 46 1.98 6.12 -4.66
C LEU A 46 0.80 6.86 -5.27
N VAL A 47 -0.04 7.45 -4.44
CA VAL A 47 -1.18 8.26 -4.87
C VAL A 47 -0.77 9.73 -4.76
N LYS A 48 -0.80 10.43 -5.89
CA LYS A 48 -0.29 11.80 -6.04
C LYS A 48 -1.43 12.79 -5.80
N TYR A 49 -1.20 13.74 -4.91
CA TYR A 49 -2.05 14.91 -4.68
C TYR A 49 -1.22 16.19 -4.77
N ASP A 50 -1.89 17.34 -4.87
CA ASP A 50 -1.24 18.65 -5.04
C ASP A 50 -0.19 19.00 -3.98
N ARG A 51 -0.43 18.65 -2.71
CA ARG A 51 0.43 19.06 -1.59
C ARG A 51 1.46 18.00 -1.23
N GLN A 52 1.02 16.75 -1.12
CA GLN A 52 1.90 15.63 -0.82
C GLN A 52 1.26 14.29 -1.26
N PRO A 53 2.09 13.30 -1.65
CA PRO A 53 1.59 11.99 -2.00
C PRO A 53 1.21 11.17 -0.76
N LEU A 54 0.36 10.16 -0.97
CA LEU A 54 0.06 9.13 0.01
C LEU A 54 0.51 7.77 -0.52
N ARG A 55 1.16 6.98 0.31
CA ARG A 55 1.46 5.59 0.00
C ARG A 55 0.29 4.72 0.40
N PHE A 56 -0.10 3.81 -0.48
CA PHE A 56 -1.09 2.77 -0.21
C PHE A 56 -0.43 1.41 -0.28
N ILE A 57 -0.66 0.59 0.75
CA ILE A 57 -0.14 -0.76 0.85
C ILE A 57 -1.33 -1.72 0.93
N PHE A 58 -1.47 -2.54 -0.10
CA PHE A 58 -2.47 -3.59 -0.19
C PHE A 58 -1.81 -4.93 0.10
N LYS A 59 -2.34 -5.66 1.09
CA LYS A 59 -1.91 -7.03 1.38
C LYS A 59 -3.05 -7.99 1.09
N TYR A 60 -2.79 -8.92 0.18
CA TYR A 60 -3.73 -9.92 -0.28
C TYR A 60 -3.34 -11.29 0.22
N TYR A 61 -4.33 -12.07 0.63
CA TYR A 61 -4.16 -13.44 1.10
C TYR A 61 -5.07 -14.38 0.32
N LYS A 62 -4.51 -15.48 -0.18
CA LYS A 62 -5.20 -16.57 -0.87
C LYS A 62 -5.14 -17.82 0.00
N GLY A 63 -6.09 -17.93 0.93
CA GLY A 63 -6.15 -19.08 1.84
C GLY A 63 -6.58 -20.40 1.18
N ARG A 64 -7.31 -20.32 0.05
CA ARG A 64 -7.70 -21.49 -0.76
C ARG A 64 -7.60 -21.13 -2.26
N ASP A 65 -8.71 -20.71 -2.86
CA ASP A 65 -8.77 -20.52 -4.33
C ASP A 65 -8.93 -19.06 -4.76
N LYS A 66 -9.24 -18.16 -3.81
CA LYS A 66 -9.54 -16.75 -4.11
C LYS A 66 -8.64 -15.82 -3.30
N TRP A 67 -8.07 -14.84 -3.99
CA TRP A 67 -7.38 -13.72 -3.36
C TRP A 67 -8.40 -12.85 -2.65
N MET A 68 -8.09 -12.48 -1.41
CA MET A 68 -8.86 -11.53 -0.62
C MET A 68 -7.94 -10.41 -0.15
N LEU A 69 -8.39 -9.17 -0.25
CA LEU A 69 -7.73 -8.06 0.43
C LEU A 69 -7.94 -8.26 1.93
N PHE A 70 -6.90 -8.66 2.66
CA PHE A 70 -6.99 -8.89 4.10
C PHE A 70 -6.51 -7.68 4.90
N ASN A 71 -5.68 -6.82 4.31
CA ASN A 71 -5.24 -5.59 4.96
C ASN A 71 -5.00 -4.48 3.93
N LEU A 72 -5.46 -3.29 4.27
CA LEU A 72 -5.21 -2.04 3.56
C LEU A 72 -4.64 -1.04 4.57
N LYS A 73 -3.48 -0.46 4.25
CA LYS A 73 -2.86 0.63 4.99
C LYS A 73 -2.57 1.77 4.03
N PHE A 74 -2.64 3.00 4.52
CA PHE A 74 -2.11 4.17 3.82
C PHE A 74 -1.46 5.13 4.83
N ASP A 75 -0.41 5.82 4.40
CA ASP A 75 0.34 6.78 5.20
C ASP A 75 1.12 7.77 4.30
N GLU A 76 1.65 8.82 4.92
CA GLU A 76 2.51 9.83 4.26
C GLU A 76 4.01 9.52 4.39
N ASN A 77 4.39 8.52 5.20
CA ASN A 77 5.78 8.21 5.50
C ASN A 77 6.39 7.26 4.46
N ILE A 78 6.69 7.81 3.29
CA ILE A 78 7.26 7.07 2.16
C ILE A 78 8.74 6.69 2.38
N ASP A 79 9.47 7.48 3.18
CA ASP A 79 10.92 7.43 3.26
C ASP A 79 11.45 6.17 3.97
N ASP A 80 10.91 5.81 5.14
CA ASP A 80 11.45 4.70 5.96
C ASP A 80 11.43 3.35 5.22
N GLU A 81 10.33 3.05 4.53
CA GLU A 81 10.15 1.77 3.82
C GLU A 81 10.87 1.77 2.46
N LEU A 82 11.00 2.94 1.81
CA LEU A 82 11.81 3.08 0.60
C LEU A 82 13.29 2.86 0.90
N GLU A 83 13.80 3.39 2.01
CA GLU A 83 15.18 3.15 2.40
C GLU A 83 15.47 1.66 2.61
N GLU A 84 14.57 0.92 3.27
CA GLU A 84 14.72 -0.52 3.47
C GLU A 84 14.66 -1.29 2.14
N ILE A 85 13.74 -0.93 1.24
CA ILE A 85 13.65 -1.54 -0.09
C ILE A 85 14.91 -1.24 -0.90
N MET A 86 15.40 0.00 -0.92
CA MET A 86 16.62 0.38 -1.62
C MET A 86 17.85 -0.33 -1.04
N LYS A 87 17.94 -0.47 0.29
CA LYS A 87 18.99 -1.26 0.95
C LYS A 87 18.92 -2.72 0.53
N TYR A 88 17.73 -3.33 0.50
CA TYR A 88 17.57 -4.72 0.08
C TYR A 88 17.94 -4.93 -1.40
N GLU A 89 17.46 -4.08 -2.31
CA GLU A 89 17.79 -4.14 -3.74
C GLU A 89 19.29 -3.93 -3.98
N TYR A 90 19.93 -3.01 -3.25
CA TYR A 90 21.38 -2.80 -3.31
C TYR A 90 22.17 -4.03 -2.86
N LEU A 91 21.73 -4.71 -1.79
CA LEU A 91 22.38 -5.91 -1.27
C LEU A 91 22.22 -7.10 -2.24
N VAL A 92 21.01 -7.35 -2.73
CA VAL A 92 20.73 -8.44 -3.68
C VAL A 92 21.41 -8.20 -5.04
N GLY A 93 21.47 -6.95 -5.49
CA GLY A 93 22.17 -6.57 -6.73
C GLY A 93 23.69 -6.80 -6.67
N ASN A 94 24.28 -6.80 -5.47
CA ASN A 94 25.72 -7.02 -5.27
C ASN A 94 26.11 -8.48 -4.99
N GLU A 95 25.14 -9.39 -4.80
CA GLU A 95 25.41 -10.83 -4.65
C GLU A 95 25.52 -11.58 -6.01
N ILE A 96 25.34 -10.87 -7.14
CA ILE A 96 25.44 -11.42 -8.50
C ILE A 96 26.70 -10.88 -9.24
N GLN A 97 27.77 -10.56 -8.51
CA GLN A 97 29.10 -10.28 -9.10
C GLN A 97 30.16 -11.26 -8.62
#